data_AF-A0A7G8T8N0-F1
#
_entry.id   AF-A0A7G8T8N0-F1
#
_cell.length_a   1.000
_cell.length_b   1.000
_cell.length_c   1.000
_cell.angle_alpha   90.00
_cell.angle_beta   90.00
_cell.angle_gamma   90.00
#
_symmetry.space_group_name_H-M   'P 1'
#
loop_
_entity.id
_entity.type
_entity.pdbx_description
1 polymer ?
#
loop_
_entity_poly.entity_id
_entity_poly.type
_entity_poly.pdbx_seq_one_letter_code
_entity_poly.pdbx_strand_id
1 'polypeptide(L)'
;MDGIQMKNNRILYYGNTAGYLDTKRNTAVIDPMFRTDEMESYLSERKGLSVKWTPGTYDSLASGTPDTEGTPRALKKCRIHQLKPDTDVMMKFIGYDELTERFGEPDPENYEVAYDGEVETNDLEALYEKFNVDHPPGYKGHSLSISDVVELYDASGSTFHYVDRFGFKEIAFQAPEQEQQQGPQMSL
;
A
#
# COMPACT_ATOMS: atom_id res chain seq x y z
N MET A 1 18.44 -30.93 -10.02
CA MET A 1 17.43 -30.27 -9.17
C MET A 1 17.58 -28.79 -9.45
N ASP A 2 16.65 -28.19 -10.18
CA ASP A 2 16.76 -26.77 -10.55
C ASP A 2 16.49 -25.92 -9.29
N GLY A 3 17.53 -25.27 -8.76
CA GLY A 3 17.45 -24.41 -7.56
C GLY A 3 16.67 -23.13 -7.79
N ILE A 4 16.37 -22.80 -9.05
CA ILE A 4 15.66 -21.61 -9.48
C ILE A 4 14.29 -22.00 -10.04
N GLN A 5 13.22 -21.41 -9.51
CA GLN A 5 11.86 -21.62 -9.98
C GLN A 5 11.16 -20.28 -10.22
N MET A 6 10.27 -20.24 -11.22
CA MET A 6 9.41 -19.09 -11.46
C MET A 6 7.94 -19.53 -11.29
N LYS A 7 7.22 -18.89 -10.38
CA LYS A 7 5.81 -19.18 -10.09
C LYS A 7 5.08 -17.88 -9.77
N ASN A 8 3.91 -17.65 -10.37
CA ASN A 8 3.07 -16.46 -10.10
C ASN A 8 3.86 -15.14 -10.11
N ASN A 9 4.65 -14.90 -11.16
CA ASN A 9 5.55 -13.76 -11.33
C ASN A 9 6.61 -13.56 -10.22
N ARG A 10 6.82 -14.56 -9.38
CA ARG A 10 7.89 -14.59 -8.37
C ARG A 10 9.03 -15.48 -8.81
N ILE A 11 10.24 -15.07 -8.44
CA ILE A 11 11.48 -15.79 -8.68
C ILE A 11 11.89 -16.39 -7.34
N LEU A 12 11.93 -17.72 -7.29
CA LEU A 12 12.25 -18.50 -6.11
C LEU A 12 13.67 -19.04 -6.26
N TYR A 13 14.49 -18.86 -5.22
CA TYR A 13 15.83 -19.42 -5.12
C TYR A 13 15.90 -20.34 -3.89
N TYR A 14 16.06 -21.63 -4.13
CA TYR A 14 16.02 -22.69 -3.09
C TYR A 14 14.82 -22.60 -2.15
N GLY A 15 13.65 -22.19 -2.67
CA GLY A 15 12.41 -22.05 -1.91
C GLY A 15 12.18 -20.66 -1.29
N ASN A 16 13.16 -19.76 -1.31
CA ASN A 16 13.01 -18.37 -0.85
C ASN A 16 12.59 -17.45 -2.00
N THR A 17 11.73 -16.46 -1.73
CA THR A 17 11.31 -15.48 -2.74
C THR A 17 12.43 -14.45 -2.95
N ALA A 18 13.26 -14.68 -3.96
CA ALA A 18 14.43 -13.86 -4.25
C ALA A 18 14.10 -12.55 -4.99
N GLY A 19 13.00 -12.56 -5.74
CA GLY A 19 12.61 -11.45 -6.58
C GLY A 19 11.29 -11.67 -7.28
N TYR A 20 11.00 -10.81 -8.25
CA TYR A 20 9.79 -10.83 -9.06
C TYR A 20 10.09 -10.53 -10.54
N LEU A 21 9.12 -10.81 -11.41
CA LEU A 21 9.16 -10.51 -12.83
C LEU A 21 8.26 -9.31 -13.15
N ASP A 22 8.85 -8.19 -13.55
CA ASP A 22 8.14 -7.07 -14.19
C ASP A 22 7.81 -7.48 -15.63
N THR A 23 6.58 -7.96 -15.84
CA THR A 23 6.09 -8.47 -17.13
C THR A 23 5.96 -7.36 -18.19
N LYS A 24 5.74 -6.10 -17.77
CA LYS A 24 5.63 -4.95 -18.69
C LYS A 24 6.98 -4.60 -19.29
N ARG A 25 8.05 -4.74 -18.51
CA ARG A 25 9.44 -4.46 -18.94
C ARG A 25 10.25 -5.70 -19.28
N ASN A 26 9.65 -6.89 -19.21
CA ASN A 26 10.33 -8.17 -19.37
C ASN A 26 11.62 -8.26 -18.53
N THR A 27 11.54 -7.80 -17.28
CA THR A 27 12.70 -7.58 -16.40
C THR A 27 12.53 -8.33 -15.08
N ALA A 28 13.50 -9.15 -14.71
CA ALA A 28 13.60 -9.78 -13.41
C ALA A 28 14.22 -8.80 -12.41
N VAL A 29 13.48 -8.44 -11.35
CA VAL A 29 13.97 -7.62 -10.25
C VAL A 29 14.27 -8.51 -9.05
N ILE A 30 15.53 -8.50 -8.60
CA ILE A 30 16.01 -9.45 -7.61
C ILE A 30 16.86 -8.73 -6.57
N ASP A 31 16.78 -9.20 -5.33
CA ASP A 31 17.67 -8.72 -4.29
C ASP A 31 19.13 -9.14 -4.60
N PRO A 32 20.10 -8.20 -4.58
CA PRO A 32 21.51 -8.50 -4.74
C PRO A 32 22.03 -9.60 -3.80
N MET A 33 21.38 -9.85 -2.66
CA MET A 33 21.77 -10.93 -1.75
C MET A 33 21.63 -12.33 -2.36
N PHE A 34 20.82 -12.49 -3.42
CA PHE A 34 20.69 -13.74 -4.18
C PHE A 34 21.49 -13.74 -5.48
N ARG A 35 22.39 -12.76 -5.66
CA ARG A 35 23.18 -12.67 -6.89
C ARG A 35 24.19 -13.80 -6.97
N THR A 36 23.98 -14.68 -7.94
CA THR A 36 24.89 -15.77 -8.30
C THR A 36 25.00 -15.88 -9.81
N ASP A 37 26.12 -16.44 -10.31
CA ASP A 37 26.31 -16.69 -11.75
C ASP A 37 25.20 -17.60 -12.31
N GLU A 38 24.72 -18.55 -11.50
CA GLU A 38 23.58 -19.43 -11.84
C GLU A 38 22.29 -18.63 -12.03
N MET A 39 21.98 -17.71 -11.11
CA MET A 39 20.79 -16.86 -11.19
C MET A 39 20.83 -15.95 -12.41
N GLU A 40 21.97 -15.31 -12.64
CA GLU A 40 22.16 -14.38 -13.76
C GLU A 40 22.01 -15.13 -15.10
N SER A 41 22.72 -16.25 -15.28
CA SER A 41 22.67 -17.06 -16.50
C SER A 41 21.28 -17.67 -16.74
N TYR A 42 20.60 -18.12 -15.68
CA TYR A 42 19.25 -18.66 -15.81
C TYR A 42 18.26 -17.60 -16.33
N LEU A 43 18.32 -16.38 -15.81
CA LEU A 43 17.35 -15.34 -16.14
C LEU A 43 17.67 -14.68 -17.48
N SER A 44 18.93 -14.38 -17.75
CA SER A 44 19.33 -13.72 -18.99
C SER A 44 19.41 -14.72 -20.16
N GLU A 45 20.15 -15.82 -20.02
CA GLU A 45 20.45 -16.72 -21.14
C GLU A 45 19.33 -17.74 -21.37
N ARG A 46 18.81 -18.35 -20.30
CA ARG A 46 17.77 -19.40 -20.44
C ARG A 46 16.37 -18.82 -20.57
N LYS A 47 16.10 -17.63 -20.00
CA LYS A 47 14.77 -17.00 -20.00
C LYS A 47 14.69 -15.72 -20.84
N GLY A 48 15.81 -15.15 -21.30
CA GLY A 48 15.80 -13.94 -22.13
C GLY A 48 15.32 -12.69 -21.39
N LEU A 49 15.48 -12.64 -20.07
CA LEU A 49 15.03 -11.54 -19.22
C LEU A 49 16.16 -10.54 -18.98
N SER A 50 15.83 -9.26 -18.92
CA SER A 50 16.75 -8.27 -18.35
C SER A 50 16.79 -8.44 -16.84
N VAL A 51 17.97 -8.38 -16.22
CA VAL A 51 18.11 -8.56 -14.77
C VAL A 51 18.43 -7.22 -14.12
N LYS A 52 17.63 -6.83 -13.12
CA LYS A 52 17.83 -5.62 -12.32
C LYS A 52 18.01 -6.01 -10.86
N TRP A 53 19.19 -5.72 -10.33
CA TRP A 53 19.51 -5.96 -8.93
C TRP A 53 19.07 -4.77 -8.08
N THR A 54 18.13 -4.98 -7.16
CA THR A 54 17.56 -3.91 -6.32
C THR A 54 17.63 -4.31 -4.85
N PRO A 55 18.47 -3.66 -4.02
CA PRO A 55 18.54 -3.93 -2.58
C PRO A 55 17.19 -3.77 -1.88
N GLY A 56 16.89 -4.62 -0.90
CA GLY A 56 15.64 -4.59 -0.12
C GLY A 56 14.45 -5.24 -0.83
N THR A 57 14.68 -5.87 -2.00
CA THR A 57 13.63 -6.60 -2.73
C THR A 57 13.17 -7.81 -1.93
N TYR A 58 14.09 -8.49 -1.23
CA TYR A 58 13.74 -9.63 -0.39
C TYR A 58 12.86 -9.21 0.77
N ASP A 59 13.27 -8.17 1.51
CA ASP A 59 12.54 -7.69 2.68
C ASP A 59 11.12 -7.27 2.29
N SER A 60 10.99 -6.56 1.16
CA SER A 60 9.70 -6.16 0.59
C SER A 60 8.80 -7.35 0.20
N LEU A 61 9.40 -8.47 -0.23
CA LEU A 61 8.66 -9.69 -0.59
C LEU A 61 8.34 -10.57 0.61
N ALA A 62 9.16 -10.51 1.66
CA ALA A 62 9.03 -11.26 2.90
C ALA A 62 8.05 -10.59 3.89
N SER A 63 7.95 -9.26 3.88
CA SER A 63 7.02 -8.47 4.69
C SER A 63 5.56 -8.56 4.21
N GLY A 64 5.32 -9.08 2.99
CA GLY A 64 3.99 -9.51 2.57
C GLY A 64 3.14 -8.51 1.77
N THR A 65 3.71 -7.46 1.17
CA THR A 65 2.92 -6.57 0.28
C THR A 65 3.41 -6.49 -1.18
N PRO A 66 3.27 -7.57 -2.00
CA PRO A 66 3.24 -7.46 -3.46
C PRO A 66 1.82 -7.22 -3.99
N ASP A 67 1.69 -6.50 -5.13
CA ASP A 67 0.51 -6.64 -5.99
C ASP A 67 0.45 -8.01 -6.66
N THR A 68 -0.72 -8.31 -7.24
CA THR A 68 -1.03 -9.53 -7.97
C THR A 68 -0.11 -9.78 -9.19
N GLU A 69 0.70 -8.81 -9.61
CA GLU A 69 1.45 -8.87 -10.87
C GLU A 69 2.97 -8.91 -10.71
N GLY A 70 3.49 -8.80 -9.47
CA GLY A 70 4.94 -8.75 -9.28
C GLY A 70 5.53 -7.51 -9.94
N THR A 71 4.80 -6.40 -9.96
CA THR A 71 5.38 -5.07 -10.23
C THR A 71 5.70 -4.42 -8.89
N PRO A 72 6.73 -3.54 -8.80
CA PRO A 72 6.74 -2.61 -7.69
C PRO A 72 5.46 -1.80 -7.82
N ARG A 73 4.52 -1.96 -6.86
CA ARG A 73 3.35 -1.07 -6.81
C ARG A 73 3.90 0.33 -6.87
N ALA A 74 3.43 1.12 -7.84
CA ALA A 74 3.66 2.55 -7.78
C ALA A 74 3.26 3.00 -6.37
N LEU A 75 4.12 3.79 -5.71
CA LEU A 75 3.78 4.32 -4.40
C LEU A 75 2.47 5.07 -4.56
N LYS A 76 1.48 4.64 -3.79
CA LYS A 76 0.20 5.32 -3.73
C LYS A 76 0.36 6.55 -2.87
N LYS A 77 -0.49 7.53 -3.11
CA LYS A 77 -0.70 8.59 -2.14
C LYS A 77 -1.49 8.03 -0.97
N CYS A 78 -1.28 8.62 0.19
CA CYS A 78 -1.97 8.24 1.41
C CYS A 78 -2.81 9.42 1.90
N ARG A 79 -4.04 9.11 2.28
CA ARG A 79 -4.93 10.03 3.00
C ARG A 79 -5.35 9.38 4.32
N ILE A 80 -5.23 10.14 5.40
CA ILE A 80 -5.65 9.70 6.74
C ILE A 80 -6.96 10.39 7.08
N HIS A 81 -7.97 9.58 7.36
CA HIS A 81 -9.30 10.01 7.75
C HIS A 81 -9.49 9.72 9.23
N GLN A 82 -9.82 10.74 10.02
CA GLN A 82 -10.08 10.60 11.45
C GLN A 82 -11.51 11.05 11.76
N LEU A 83 -12.13 10.42 12.75
CA LEU A 83 -13.48 10.80 13.19
C LEU A 83 -13.48 12.24 13.67
N LYS A 84 -14.45 13.03 13.21
CA LYS A 84 -14.57 14.44 13.59
C LYS A 84 -14.71 14.59 15.12
N PRO A 85 -14.34 15.75 15.67
CA PRO A 85 -14.50 16.01 17.09
C PRO A 85 -15.95 15.90 17.59
N ASP A 86 -16.93 16.23 16.73
CA ASP A 86 -18.36 16.26 17.02
C ASP A 86 -19.09 14.93 16.75
N THR A 87 -18.40 13.92 16.20
CA THR A 87 -18.94 12.55 16.08
C THR A 87 -19.17 11.93 17.46
N ASP A 88 -20.14 11.01 17.55
CA ASP A 88 -20.43 10.26 18.77
C ASP A 88 -19.14 9.63 19.34
N VAL A 89 -18.82 9.98 20.59
CA VAL A 89 -17.62 9.49 21.29
C VAL A 89 -17.60 7.96 21.39
N MET A 90 -18.76 7.32 21.36
CA MET A 90 -18.90 5.87 21.41
C MET A 90 -18.47 5.19 20.11
N MET A 91 -18.23 5.93 19.02
CA MET A 91 -17.64 5.43 17.78
C MET A 91 -16.10 5.46 17.81
N LYS A 92 -15.48 6.11 18.81
CA LYS A 92 -14.02 6.25 18.88
C LYS A 92 -13.39 5.06 19.60
N PHE A 93 -12.24 4.61 19.10
CA PHE A 93 -11.44 3.54 19.70
C PHE A 93 -12.14 2.17 19.79
N ILE A 94 -13.03 1.87 18.86
CA ILE A 94 -13.73 0.57 18.78
C ILE A 94 -13.34 -0.21 17.51
N GLY A 95 -13.42 -1.54 17.57
CA GLY A 95 -13.10 -2.37 16.40
C GLY A 95 -14.18 -2.30 15.32
N TYR A 96 -13.88 -2.76 14.11
CA TYR A 96 -14.81 -2.67 12.98
C TYR A 96 -16.12 -3.44 13.23
N ASP A 97 -16.02 -4.66 13.80
CA ASP A 97 -17.20 -5.47 14.14
C ASP A 97 -18.09 -4.77 15.17
N GLU A 98 -17.50 -4.09 16.16
CA GLU A 98 -18.26 -3.35 17.17
C GLU A 98 -18.91 -2.09 16.60
N LEU A 99 -18.21 -1.37 15.71
CA LEU A 99 -18.74 -0.21 15.01
C LEU A 99 -19.95 -0.62 14.16
N THR A 100 -19.80 -1.68 13.36
CA THR A 100 -20.86 -2.17 12.47
C THR A 100 -22.08 -2.70 13.22
N GLU A 101 -21.89 -3.41 14.33
CA GLU A 101 -23.00 -3.89 15.16
C GLU A 101 -23.82 -2.74 15.76
N ARG A 102 -23.15 -1.67 16.20
CA ARG A 102 -23.78 -0.60 16.99
C ARG A 102 -24.25 0.59 16.16
N PHE A 103 -23.54 0.89 15.08
CA PHE A 103 -23.70 2.11 14.28
C PHE A 103 -23.84 1.85 12.78
N GLY A 104 -23.56 0.63 12.31
CA GLY A 104 -23.52 0.29 10.89
C GLY A 104 -22.15 0.52 10.27
N GLU A 105 -22.07 0.43 8.94
CA GLU A 105 -20.83 0.69 8.20
C GLU A 105 -20.28 2.09 8.50
N PRO A 106 -18.94 2.29 8.50
CA PRO A 106 -18.35 3.62 8.55
C PRO A 106 -19.01 4.54 7.53
N ASP A 107 -19.30 5.79 7.92
CA ASP A 107 -19.90 6.84 7.08
C ASP A 107 -18.90 7.99 6.84
N PRO A 108 -18.54 8.37 5.59
CA PRO A 108 -17.43 9.30 5.33
C PRO A 108 -17.74 10.71 5.84
N GLU A 109 -19.03 11.03 5.97
CA GLU A 109 -19.46 12.31 6.53
C GLU A 109 -19.06 12.45 8.01
N ASN A 110 -18.78 11.37 8.72
CA ASN A 110 -18.28 11.40 10.10
C ASN A 110 -16.76 11.64 10.19
N TYR A 111 -16.04 11.67 9.07
CA TYR A 111 -14.58 11.78 9.06
C TYR A 111 -14.11 13.12 8.50
N GLU A 112 -12.93 13.54 8.95
CA GLU A 112 -12.17 14.63 8.36
C GLU A 112 -10.78 14.16 7.92
N VAL A 113 -10.23 14.85 6.92
CA VAL A 113 -8.90 14.54 6.38
C VAL A 113 -7.83 15.15 7.27
N ALA A 114 -7.14 14.30 8.02
CA ALA A 114 -6.02 14.67 8.87
C ALA A 114 -4.70 14.85 8.09
N TYR A 115 -4.57 14.15 6.95
CA TYR A 115 -3.42 14.20 6.06
C TYR A 115 -3.78 13.76 4.66
N ASP A 116 -3.15 14.36 3.66
CA ASP A 116 -3.23 13.97 2.26
C ASP A 116 -1.88 14.25 1.58
N GLY A 117 -1.20 13.21 1.11
CA GLY A 117 0.11 13.38 0.49
C GLY A 117 0.79 12.11 0.02
N GLU A 118 2.03 12.27 -0.45
CA GLU A 118 2.88 11.14 -0.85
C GLU A 118 3.43 10.41 0.39
N VAL A 119 3.68 9.11 0.25
CA VAL A 119 4.28 8.26 1.28
C VAL A 119 5.33 7.35 0.65
N GLU A 120 6.33 6.96 1.43
CA GLU A 120 7.44 6.14 0.93
C GLU A 120 7.12 4.64 0.90
N THR A 121 5.93 4.24 1.34
CA THR A 121 5.50 2.85 1.42
C THR A 121 3.99 2.70 1.23
N ASN A 122 3.58 1.53 0.71
CA ASN A 122 2.19 1.09 0.64
C ASN A 122 1.84 0.09 1.76
N ASP A 123 2.80 -0.24 2.61
CA ASP A 123 2.63 -1.19 3.71
C ASP A 123 1.91 -0.53 4.89
N LEU A 124 0.76 -1.08 5.28
CA LEU A 124 -0.12 -0.47 6.27
C LEU A 124 0.51 -0.44 7.67
N GLU A 125 1.31 -1.44 8.04
CA GLU A 125 2.01 -1.47 9.33
C GLU A 125 3.13 -0.42 9.37
N ALA A 126 3.90 -0.28 8.28
CA ALA A 126 4.90 0.78 8.19
C ALA A 126 4.27 2.18 8.18
N LEU A 127 3.09 2.35 7.56
CA LEU A 127 2.32 3.59 7.64
C LEU A 127 1.84 3.84 9.07
N TYR A 128 1.37 2.81 9.77
CA TYR A 128 0.97 2.91 11.17
C TYR A 128 2.11 3.44 12.04
N GLU A 129 3.31 2.87 11.90
CA GLU A 129 4.49 3.32 12.62
C GLU A 129 4.83 4.78 12.28
N LYS A 130 4.85 5.13 10.99
CA LYS A 130 5.14 6.50 10.53
C LYS A 130 4.20 7.53 11.16
N PHE A 131 2.89 7.31 11.08
CA PHE A 131 1.88 8.23 11.62
C PHE A 131 1.73 8.16 13.16
N ASN A 132 2.55 7.37 13.85
CA ASN A 132 2.66 7.37 15.31
C ASN A 132 3.97 7.99 15.81
N VAL A 133 5.07 7.81 15.08
CA VAL A 133 6.43 8.18 15.55
C VAL A 133 6.95 9.46 14.90
N ASP A 134 6.82 9.60 13.58
CA ASP A 134 7.40 10.69 12.79
C ASP A 134 6.38 11.24 11.79
N HIS A 135 5.51 12.11 12.29
CA HIS A 135 4.41 12.65 11.50
C HIS A 135 4.92 13.42 10.27
N PRO A 136 4.42 13.11 9.06
CA PRO A 136 4.85 13.81 7.86
C PRO A 136 4.39 15.29 7.87
N PRO A 137 5.10 16.17 7.14
CA PRO A 137 4.70 17.57 7.01
C PRO A 137 3.25 17.70 6.53
N GLY A 138 2.46 18.53 7.22
CA GLY A 138 1.05 18.74 6.89
C GLY A 138 0.07 17.80 7.60
N TYR A 139 0.55 16.86 8.41
CA TYR A 139 -0.30 16.07 9.31
C TYR A 139 -0.90 16.95 10.42
N LYS A 140 -2.23 17.02 10.51
CA LYS A 140 -2.95 17.89 11.46
C LYS A 140 -3.79 17.14 12.50
N GLY A 141 -3.79 15.81 12.43
CA GLY A 141 -4.57 14.92 13.27
C GLY A 141 -3.85 14.44 14.53
N HIS A 142 -4.51 13.55 15.27
CA HIS A 142 -3.87 12.75 16.32
C HIS A 142 -3.07 11.59 15.71
N SER A 143 -2.18 10.97 16.48
CA SER A 143 -1.49 9.76 16.03
C SER A 143 -2.48 8.69 15.57
N LEU A 144 -2.11 7.92 14.54
CA LEU A 144 -3.01 6.95 13.93
C LEU A 144 -3.47 5.90 14.96
N SER A 145 -4.78 5.70 15.06
CA SER A 145 -5.39 4.89 16.11
C SER A 145 -6.63 4.13 15.63
N ILE A 146 -7.13 3.23 16.48
CA ILE A 146 -8.37 2.49 16.23
C ILE A 146 -9.50 3.47 15.89
N SER A 147 -10.31 3.11 14.88
CA SER A 147 -11.39 3.91 14.30
C SER A 147 -11.00 4.93 13.25
N ASP A 148 -9.70 5.16 13.01
CA ASP A 148 -9.22 5.90 11.85
C ASP A 148 -9.32 5.04 10.58
N VAL A 149 -9.28 5.69 9.41
CA VAL A 149 -9.23 5.03 8.11
C VAL A 149 -8.02 5.51 7.32
N VAL A 150 -7.22 4.56 6.84
CA VAL A 150 -6.11 4.78 5.91
C VAL A 150 -6.63 4.56 4.49
N GLU A 151 -6.57 5.60 3.68
CA GLU A 151 -6.85 5.52 2.24
C GLU A 151 -5.52 5.49 1.47
N LEU A 152 -5.35 4.46 0.65
CA LEU A 152 -4.28 4.40 -0.35
C LEU A 152 -4.87 4.58 -1.74
N TYR A 153 -4.45 5.64 -2.43
CA TYR A 153 -5.05 6.04 -3.69
C TYR A 153 -4.04 6.42 -4.78
N ASP A 154 -4.45 6.21 -6.03
CA ASP A 154 -3.73 6.63 -7.24
C ASP A 154 -4.73 6.89 -8.38
N ALA A 155 -4.25 7.08 -9.61
CA ALA A 155 -5.11 7.31 -10.78
C ALA A 155 -6.04 6.14 -11.13
N SER A 156 -5.81 4.93 -10.58
CA SER A 156 -6.69 3.77 -10.75
C SER A 156 -7.79 3.68 -9.70
N GLY A 157 -7.69 4.47 -8.62
CA GLY A 157 -8.70 4.58 -7.58
C GLY A 157 -8.13 4.41 -6.16
N SER A 158 -9.04 4.26 -5.20
CA SER A 158 -8.75 4.23 -3.77
C SER A 158 -9.06 2.87 -3.16
N THR A 159 -8.28 2.50 -2.15
CA THR A 159 -8.56 1.40 -1.22
C THR A 159 -8.55 1.93 0.20
N PHE A 160 -9.52 1.51 1.02
CA PHE A 160 -9.75 2.06 2.36
C PHE A 160 -9.57 0.97 3.41
N HIS A 161 -8.83 1.31 4.46
CA HIS A 161 -8.40 0.38 5.49
C HIS A 161 -8.72 0.96 6.86
N TYR A 162 -9.75 0.41 7.52
CA TYR A 162 -10.09 0.73 8.89
C TYR A 162 -9.03 0.21 9.84
N VAL A 163 -8.55 1.06 10.75
CA VAL A 163 -7.62 0.68 11.81
C VAL A 163 -8.40 -0.04 12.90
N ASP A 164 -8.17 -1.36 13.04
CA ASP A 164 -8.86 -2.20 14.02
C ASP A 164 -7.96 -2.48 15.23
N ARG A 165 -8.50 -3.20 16.23
CA ARG A 165 -7.75 -3.65 17.41
C ARG A 165 -6.52 -4.47 17.05
N PHE A 166 -6.57 -5.19 15.94
CA PHE A 166 -5.47 -5.98 15.40
C PHE A 166 -5.36 -5.76 13.89
N GLY A 167 -4.38 -4.96 13.49
CA GLY A 167 -4.12 -4.66 12.09
C GLY A 167 -5.24 -3.84 11.44
N PHE A 168 -5.55 -4.18 10.19
CA PHE A 168 -6.41 -3.39 9.32
C PHE A 168 -7.53 -4.21 8.70
N LYS A 169 -8.70 -3.59 8.55
CA LYS A 169 -9.84 -4.15 7.84
C LYS A 169 -10.11 -3.35 6.57
N GLU A 170 -10.01 -4.00 5.41
CA GLU A 170 -10.40 -3.39 4.15
C GLU A 170 -11.92 -3.16 4.13
N ILE A 171 -12.34 -1.93 3.79
CA ILE A 171 -13.73 -1.47 3.75
C ILE A 171 -14.01 -0.77 2.42
N ALA A 172 -15.28 -0.58 2.06
CA ALA A 172 -15.67 0.01 0.77
C ALA A 172 -15.47 1.55 0.66
N PHE A 173 -15.12 2.21 1.75
CA PHE A 173 -15.51 3.58 2.13
C PHE A 173 -15.32 4.74 1.12
N GLN A 174 -16.37 5.41 0.65
CA GLN A 174 -16.27 6.66 -0.18
C GLN A 174 -17.47 7.59 0.07
N ALA A 175 -17.42 8.94 -0.06
CA ALA A 175 -16.55 9.80 -0.88
C ALA A 175 -16.13 11.12 -0.16
N PRO A 176 -15.27 11.99 -0.76
CA PRO A 176 -15.65 12.79 -1.94
C PRO A 176 -14.63 12.81 -3.10
N GLU A 177 -15.14 12.70 -4.32
CA GLU A 177 -14.51 13.28 -5.52
C GLU A 177 -14.74 14.80 -5.53
N GLN A 178 -13.68 15.58 -5.75
CA GLN A 178 -13.73 16.79 -6.59
C GLN A 178 -12.34 17.03 -7.24
N GLU A 179 -12.04 16.29 -8.31
CA GLU A 179 -11.24 16.85 -9.40
C GLU A 179 -12.18 17.45 -10.45
N GLN A 180 -12.59 18.69 -10.23
CA GLN A 180 -13.07 19.54 -11.32
C GLN A 180 -12.17 20.77 -11.41
N GLN A 181 -10.96 20.56 -11.91
CA GLN A 181 -10.20 21.63 -12.54
C GLN A 181 -10.79 21.90 -13.93
N GLN A 182 -12.00 22.44 -14.00
CA GLN A 182 -12.40 23.24 -15.16
C GLN A 182 -12.04 24.69 -14.83
N GLY A 183 -10.83 25.08 -15.25
CA GLY A 183 -10.45 26.48 -15.22
C GLY A 183 -11.47 27.32 -15.99
N PRO A 184 -11.72 28.59 -15.59
CA PRO A 184 -12.66 29.43 -16.30
C PRO A 184 -12.13 29.70 -17.72
N GLN A 185 -12.74 29.07 -18.71
CA GLN A 185 -12.54 29.46 -20.10
C GLN A 185 -13.36 30.73 -20.33
N MET A 186 -12.72 31.86 -20.04
CA MET A 186 -13.10 33.16 -20.60
C MET A 186 -13.17 33.02 -22.11
N SER A 187 -14.34 33.26 -22.70
CA SER A 187 -14.48 33.48 -24.13
C SER A 187 -15.61 34.47 -24.37
N LEU A 188 -15.17 35.72 -24.52
CA LEU A 188 -15.70 36.84 -25.32
C LEU A 188 -17.12 37.36 -25.04
#